data_AF-A0A7Y4ZAC4-F1
#
_entry.id   AF-A0A7Y4ZAC4-F1
#
_cell.length_a   1.000
_cell.length_b   1.000
_cell.length_c   1.000
_cell.angle_alpha   90.00
_cell.angle_beta   90.00
_cell.angle_gamma   90.00
#
_symmetry.space_group_name_H-M   'P 1'
#
loop_
_entity.id
_entity.type
_entity.pdbx_description
1 polymer ?
#
loop_
_entity_poly.entity_id
_entity_poly.type
_entity_poly.pdbx_seq_one_letter_code
_entity_poly.pdbx_strand_id
1 'polypeptide(L)' 'MQYQRESIILCPYCGETLDVLVDDSSGPQSYYEDCSVCCAPILFVLTEDEFG' A
#
# COMPACT_ATOMS: atom_id res chain seq x y z
N MET A 1 16.75 -0.68 -12.82
CA MET A 1 16.41 0.14 -11.64
C MET A 1 14.92 -0.01 -11.43
N GLN A 2 14.50 -0.70 -10.38
CA GLN A 2 13.09 -0.88 -10.07
C GLN A 2 12.90 -0.45 -8.62
N TYR A 3 12.22 0.67 -8.45
CA TYR A 3 11.95 1.35 -7.17
C TYR A 3 10.53 1.07 -6.66
N GLN A 4 9.84 0.12 -7.31
CA GLN A 4 8.46 -0.28 -7.04
C GLN A 4 8.44 -1.74 -6.64
N ARG A 5 7.76 -2.04 -5.53
CA ARG A 5 7.58 -3.39 -5.01
C ARG A 5 6.10 -3.71 -4.96
N GLU A 6 5.72 -4.85 -5.52
CA GLU A 6 4.40 -5.42 -5.29
C GLU A 6 4.33 -6.03 -3.89
N SER A 7 3.22 -5.82 -3.20
CA SER A 7 2.95 -6.39 -1.88
C SER A 7 1.49 -6.80 -1.80
N ILE A 8 1.24 -7.97 -1.21
CA ILE A 8 -0.11 -8.49 -1.05
C ILE A 8 -0.56 -8.18 0.37
N ILE A 9 -1.68 -7.47 0.49
CA ILE A 9 -2.32 -7.19 1.77
C ILE A 9 -3.75 -7.73 1.79
N LEU A 10 -4.29 -7.91 2.99
CA LEU A 10 -5.66 -8.38 3.18
C LEU A 10 -6.55 -7.19 3.53
N CYS A 11 -7.67 -7.04 2.81
CA CYS A 11 -8.64 -6.00 3.08
C CYS A 11 -9.25 -6.20 4.49
N PRO A 12 -9.18 -5.22 5.40
CA PRO A 12 -9.76 -5.33 6.73
C PRO A 12 -11.29 -5.34 6.73
N TYR A 13 -11.92 -4.99 5.61
CA TYR A 13 -13.38 -4.91 5.47
C TYR A 13 -14.00 -6.20 4.93
N CYS A 14 -13.55 -6.69 3.77
CA CYS A 14 -14.09 -7.90 3.14
C CYS A 14 -13.23 -9.15 3.31
N GLY A 15 -11.96 -9.01 3.71
CA GLY A 15 -11.01 -10.11 3.83
C GLY A 15 -10.35 -10.55 2.52
N GLU A 16 -10.56 -9.82 1.42
CA GLU A 16 -9.96 -10.15 0.12
C GLU A 16 -8.47 -9.77 0.05
N THR A 17 -7.68 -10.55 -0.67
CA THR A 17 -6.30 -10.23 -1.02
C THR A 17 -6.25 -9.13 -2.07
N LEU A 18 -5.53 -8.05 -1.78
CA LEU A 18 -5.29 -6.91 -2.68
C LEU A 18 -3.80 -6.85 -2.99
N ASP A 19 -3.47 -6.73 -4.27
CA ASP A 19 -2.12 -6.44 -4.76
C ASP A 19 -1.91 -4.94 -4.78
N VAL A 20 -0.97 -4.45 -3.95
CA VAL A 20 -0.62 -3.04 -3.87
C VAL A 20 0.81 -2.81 -4.35
N LEU A 21 1.01 -1.71 -5.07
CA LEU A 21 2.32 -1.30 -5.57
C LEU A 21 2.90 -0.22 -4.66
N VAL A 22 3.95 -0.58 -3.93
CA VAL A 22 4.69 0.31 -3.04
C VAL A 22 5.82 0.94 -3.83
N ASP A 23 5.76 2.25 -4.05
CA ASP A 23 6.85 3.04 -4.61
C ASP A 23 7.69 3.62 -3.48
N ASP A 24 8.93 3.15 -3.35
CA ASP A 24 9.85 3.58 -2.30
C ASP A 24 10.66 4.83 -2.73
N SER A 25 10.39 5.38 -3.92
CA SER A 25 11.22 6.45 -4.51
C SER A 25 10.86 7.83 -3.99
N SER A 26 9.68 7.99 -3.39
CA SER A 26 9.06 9.29 -3.11
C SER A 26 8.95 9.62 -1.62
N GLY A 27 9.60 8.81 -0.78
CA GLY A 27 9.71 9.01 0.65
C GLY A 27 8.44 8.76 1.48
N PRO A 28 8.31 9.31 2.70
CA PRO A 28 7.17 9.06 3.56
C PRO A 28 5.90 9.61 2.91
N GLN A 29 4.96 8.72 2.60
CA GLN A 29 3.73 9.05 1.91
C GLN A 29 2.55 8.33 2.55
N SER A 30 1.41 9.04 2.59
CA SER A 30 0.14 8.46 3.07
C SER A 30 -0.93 8.70 2.02
N TYR A 31 -1.57 7.64 1.57
CA TYR A 31 -2.61 7.70 0.54
C TYR A 31 -3.72 6.69 0.85
N TYR A 32 -4.90 6.95 0.29
CA TYR A 32 -6.03 6.06 0.42
C TYR A 32 -6.20 5.28 -0.88
N GLU A 33 -6.30 3.96 -0.78
CA GLU A 33 -6.77 3.11 -1.89
C GLU A 33 -8.07 2.44 -1.49
N ASP A 34 -9.02 2.39 -2.43
CA ASP A 34 -10.23 1.63 -2.29
C ASP A 34 -9.99 0.15 -2.58
N CYS A 35 -10.60 -0.73 -1.77
CA CYS A 35 -10.63 -2.14 -2.08
C CYS A 35 -11.41 -2.37 -3.38
N SER A 36 -10.79 -3.03 -4.36
CA SER A 36 -11.39 -3.33 -5.67
C SER A 36 -12.63 -4.25 -5.60
N VAL A 37 -12.92 -4.83 -4.44
CA VAL A 37 -14.08 -5.71 -4.22
C VAL A 37 -15.19 -5.02 -3.44
N CYS A 38 -14.86 -4.37 -2.32
CA CYS A 38 -15.88 -3.80 -1.42
C CYS A 38 -15.98 -2.27 -1.46
N CYS A 39 -15.16 -1.59 -2.28
CA CYS A 39 -15.09 -0.13 -2.40
C CYS A 39 -14.86 0.61 -1.06
N ALA A 40 -14.33 -0.08 -0.05
CA ALA A 40 -14.00 0.52 1.23
C ALA A 40 -12.61 1.17 1.19
N PRO A 41 -12.44 2.40 1.72
CA PRO A 41 -11.17 3.10 1.70
C PRO A 41 -10.20 2.49 2.72
N ILE A 42 -9.00 2.15 2.28
CA ILE A 42 -7.89 1.64 3.09
C ILE A 42 -6.80 2.71 3.11
N LEU A 43 -6.34 3.09 4.31
CA LEU A 43 -5.24 4.04 4.48
C LEU A 43 -3.91 3.29 4.42
N PHE A 44 -3.09 3.62 3.42
CA PHE A 44 -1.71 3.19 3.31
C PHE A 44 -0.79 4.28 3.85
N VAL A 45 0.11 3.89 4.74
CA VAL A 45 1.14 4.76 5.32
C VAL A 45 2.48 4.11 5.02
N LEU A 46 3.22 4.72 4.10
CA LEU A 46 4.59 4.36 3.80
C LEU A 46 5.50 5.25 4.61
N THR A 47 6.42 4.62 5.32
CA THR A 47 7.46 5.28 6.12
C THR A 47 8.80 4.83 5.58
N GLU A 48 9.65 5.78 5.19
CA GLU A 48 11.06 5.48 5.01
C GLU A 48 11.65 5.19 6.40
N ASP A 49 12.03 3.95 6.65
CA ASP A 49 12.91 3.65 7.77
C ASP A 49 14.30 4.19 7.44
N GLU A 50 14.56 5.45 7.79
CA GLU A 50 15.87 6.12 7.67
C GLU A 50 16.92 5.57 8.65
N PHE A 51 16.95 4.25 8.91
CA PHE A 51 18.00 3.61 9.70
C PHE A 51 19.15 3.14 8.80
N GLY A 52 20.01 4.10 8.46
CA GLY A 52 21.35 3.90 7.90
C GLY A 52 22.36 4.88 8.49
#